data_AF-A0A948TPI8-F1
#
_entry.id   AF-A0A948TPI8-F1
#
_cell.length_a   1.000
_cell.length_b   1.000
_cell.length_c   1.000
_cell.angle_alpha   90.00
_cell.angle_beta   90.00
_cell.angle_gamma   90.00
#
_symmetry.space_group_name_H-M   'P 1'
#
loop_
_entity.id
_entity.type
_entity.pdbx_description
1 polymer ?
#
loop_
_entity_poly.entity_id
_entity_poly.type
_entity_poly.pdbx_seq_one_letter_code
_entity_poly.pdbx_strand_id
1 'polypeptide(L)'
;MRYGVIAEGNADIAVIKAVLKSIAGVDGSDVVQIRPSEQLDETDLQALNFSNWNLVLESCGDKKLLEAYFDAFEEDALLIVQIDTAERGEVGYDITKPFRTKDTDWKEYSYELRKKVIEKISRIIPEEYQLNVAYAVAVEETDAWLIPLFDGHCKETAQYANPKEQLRRLIGRMDGKKKHLFINAAKKNLDYGSMGKEMKKELRLCRKNNASLDFFCRELEEKIG
;
A
#
# COMPACT_ATOMS: atom_id res chain seq x y z
N MET A 1 -10.65 -10.60 14.27
CA MET A 1 -10.61 -9.38 13.46
C MET A 1 -10.48 -9.73 11.99
N ARG A 2 -11.36 -9.19 11.17
CA ARG A 2 -11.37 -9.28 9.71
C ARG A 2 -10.78 -7.99 9.14
N TYR A 3 -9.95 -8.14 8.12
CA TYR A 3 -9.21 -7.04 7.50
C TYR A 3 -9.69 -6.81 6.08
N GLY A 4 -10.44 -5.74 5.88
CA GLY A 4 -10.86 -5.24 4.59
C GLY A 4 -9.70 -4.48 3.96
N VAL A 5 -9.37 -4.76 2.69
CA VAL A 5 -8.30 -4.05 1.99
C VAL A 5 -8.84 -3.44 0.71
N ILE A 6 -8.85 -2.12 0.65
CA ILE A 6 -8.99 -1.34 -0.59
C ILE A 6 -7.57 -0.96 -1.01
N ALA A 7 -7.18 -1.31 -2.23
CA ALA A 7 -5.83 -1.14 -2.73
C ALA A 7 -5.82 -0.99 -4.26
N GLU A 8 -4.85 -0.25 -4.77
CA GLU A 8 -4.69 0.02 -6.21
C GLU A 8 -4.51 -1.27 -7.01
N GLY A 9 -3.64 -2.16 -6.54
CA GLY A 9 -3.26 -3.36 -7.27
C GLY A 9 -3.15 -4.62 -6.42
N ASN A 10 -3.11 -5.76 -7.12
CA ASN A 10 -2.87 -7.06 -6.49
C ASN A 10 -1.45 -7.18 -5.93
N ALA A 11 -0.50 -6.39 -6.44
CA ALA A 11 0.86 -6.31 -5.92
C ALA A 11 0.84 -5.73 -4.49
N ASP A 12 0.11 -4.64 -4.30
CA ASP A 12 0.01 -3.91 -3.04
C ASP A 12 -0.70 -4.79 -1.99
N ILE A 13 -1.77 -5.47 -2.39
CA ILE A 13 -2.46 -6.43 -1.53
C ILE A 13 -1.52 -7.52 -1.03
N ALA A 14 -0.63 -8.04 -1.87
CA ALA A 14 0.34 -9.06 -1.44
C ALA A 14 1.31 -8.52 -0.38
N VAL A 15 1.72 -7.25 -0.51
CA VAL A 15 2.57 -6.55 0.45
C VAL A 15 1.80 -6.30 1.75
N ILE A 16 0.58 -5.79 1.70
CA ILE A 16 -0.28 -5.55 2.87
C ILE A 16 -0.54 -6.85 3.65
N LYS A 17 -0.87 -7.95 2.96
CA LYS A 17 -1.03 -9.28 3.58
C LYS A 17 0.23 -9.72 4.33
N ALA A 18 1.41 -9.42 3.81
CA ALA A 18 2.67 -9.73 4.48
C ALA A 18 2.90 -8.87 5.73
N VAL A 19 2.54 -7.57 5.71
CA VAL A 19 2.57 -6.71 6.90
C VAL A 19 1.61 -7.25 7.96
N LEU A 20 0.35 -7.50 7.60
CA LEU A 20 -0.66 -8.01 8.52
C LEU A 20 -0.27 -9.35 9.13
N LYS A 21 0.27 -10.28 8.32
CA LYS A 21 0.76 -11.56 8.84
C LYS A 21 1.87 -11.39 9.86
N SER A 22 2.74 -10.39 9.67
CA SER A 22 3.88 -10.13 10.55
C SER A 22 3.47 -9.45 11.86
N ILE A 23 2.53 -8.50 11.81
CA ILE A 23 2.07 -7.73 12.98
C ILE A 23 0.97 -8.46 13.74
N ALA A 24 -0.10 -8.86 13.06
CA ALA A 24 -1.32 -9.40 13.66
C ALA A 24 -1.32 -10.93 13.76
N GLY A 25 -0.38 -11.61 13.11
CA GLY A 25 -0.35 -13.08 13.03
C GLY A 25 -1.47 -13.70 12.18
N VAL A 26 -2.32 -12.88 11.55
CA VAL A 26 -3.53 -13.27 10.81
C VAL A 26 -3.22 -13.97 9.51
N ASP A 27 -4.00 -14.93 9.07
CA ASP A 27 -3.76 -15.62 7.80
C ASP A 27 -4.44 -14.93 6.61
N GLY A 28 -4.25 -15.50 5.41
CA GLY A 28 -4.80 -14.91 4.19
C GLY A 28 -6.33 -14.97 4.11
N SER A 29 -6.97 -15.83 4.90
CA SER A 29 -8.43 -15.96 4.98
C SER A 29 -9.07 -14.87 5.83
N ASP A 30 -8.31 -14.24 6.71
CA ASP A 30 -8.69 -13.07 7.52
C ASP A 30 -8.72 -11.77 6.72
N VAL A 31 -8.17 -11.78 5.50
CA VAL A 31 -8.03 -10.59 4.65
C VAL A 31 -9.01 -10.65 3.48
N VAL A 32 -9.97 -9.74 3.47
CA VAL A 32 -10.98 -9.56 2.43
C VAL A 32 -10.55 -8.41 1.53
N GLN A 33 -10.44 -8.66 0.23
CA GLN A 33 -10.22 -7.59 -0.73
C GLN A 33 -11.56 -6.90 -0.99
N ILE A 34 -11.64 -5.61 -0.67
CA ILE A 34 -12.83 -4.79 -0.87
C ILE A 34 -12.67 -4.07 -2.20
N ARG A 35 -13.55 -4.42 -3.12
CA ARG A 35 -13.74 -3.77 -4.41
C ARG A 35 -15.23 -3.74 -4.66
N PRO A 36 -15.75 -2.81 -5.47
CA PRO A 36 -17.12 -2.86 -5.95
C PRO A 36 -17.40 -4.29 -6.46
N SER A 37 -18.30 -5.00 -5.80
CA SER A 37 -18.67 -6.35 -6.20
C SER A 37 -19.48 -6.26 -7.49
N GLU A 38 -18.97 -6.85 -8.57
CA GLU A 38 -19.73 -7.14 -9.79
C GLU A 38 -20.26 -5.93 -10.58
N GLN A 39 -19.36 -5.09 -11.11
CA GLN A 39 -19.58 -4.39 -12.37
C GLN A 39 -18.29 -4.39 -13.19
N LEU A 40 -17.71 -5.58 -13.42
CA LEU A 40 -16.72 -5.71 -14.48
C LEU A 40 -17.32 -6.55 -15.62
N ASP A 41 -18.12 -5.94 -16.49
CA ASP A 41 -18.54 -6.57 -17.74
C ASP A 41 -17.54 -6.24 -18.86
N GLU A 42 -17.76 -6.68 -20.11
CA GLU A 42 -16.83 -6.43 -21.22
C GLU A 42 -16.55 -4.93 -21.47
N THR A 43 -17.36 -4.03 -20.91
CA THR A 43 -17.17 -2.56 -20.91
C THR A 43 -16.05 -2.12 -19.96
N ASP A 44 -15.63 -2.94 -19.01
CA ASP A 44 -14.57 -2.64 -18.05
C ASP A 44 -13.16 -2.77 -18.60
N LEU A 45 -13.03 -3.38 -19.78
CA LEU A 45 -11.83 -3.21 -20.60
C LEU A 45 -11.62 -1.75 -21.02
N GLN A 46 -12.65 -0.88 -20.98
CA GLN A 46 -12.51 0.58 -21.11
C GLN A 46 -12.29 1.29 -19.76
N ALA A 47 -12.69 0.69 -18.62
CA ALA A 47 -12.39 1.20 -17.27
C ALA A 47 -10.89 1.09 -16.91
N LEU A 48 -10.11 0.32 -17.69
CA LEU A 48 -8.64 0.34 -17.67
C LEU A 48 -8.01 1.70 -18.05
N ASN A 49 -8.81 2.73 -18.35
CA ASN A 49 -8.38 4.11 -18.50
C ASN A 49 -8.50 4.96 -17.22
N PHE A 50 -9.02 4.42 -16.11
CA PHE A 50 -8.99 5.11 -14.81
C PHE A 50 -7.69 4.80 -14.05
N SER A 51 -7.01 5.84 -13.55
CA SER A 51 -5.85 5.66 -12.65
C SER A 51 -6.29 4.86 -11.41
N ASN A 52 -5.49 3.86 -10.99
CA ASN A 52 -5.90 2.92 -9.95
C ASN A 52 -6.20 3.60 -8.60
N TRP A 53 -5.58 4.74 -8.30
CA TRP A 53 -5.86 5.53 -7.11
C TRP A 53 -7.28 6.13 -7.11
N ASN A 54 -7.87 6.44 -8.28
CA ASN A 54 -9.25 6.94 -8.35
C ASN A 54 -10.23 5.89 -7.83
N LEU A 55 -10.04 4.63 -8.25
CA LEU A 55 -10.87 3.51 -7.79
C LEU A 55 -10.76 3.30 -6.28
N VAL A 56 -9.58 3.54 -5.70
CA VAL A 56 -9.40 3.50 -4.24
C VAL A 56 -10.25 4.60 -3.58
N LEU A 57 -10.17 5.84 -4.06
CA LEU A 57 -10.96 6.94 -3.50
C LEU A 57 -12.46 6.74 -3.68
N GLU A 58 -12.91 6.27 -4.84
CA GLU A 58 -14.33 5.93 -5.09
C GLU A 58 -14.81 4.84 -4.14
N SER A 59 -14.03 3.76 -3.97
CA SER A 59 -14.36 2.67 -3.05
C SER A 59 -14.41 3.14 -1.59
N CYS A 60 -13.58 4.11 -1.20
CA CYS A 60 -13.63 4.71 0.13
C CYS A 60 -14.91 5.54 0.37
N GLY A 61 -15.50 6.10 -0.69
CA GLY A 61 -16.73 6.89 -0.61
C GLY A 61 -18.00 6.08 -0.83
N ASP A 62 -17.89 4.82 -1.29
CA ASP A 62 -19.03 3.95 -1.54
C ASP A 62 -19.60 3.42 -0.22
N LYS A 63 -20.61 4.13 0.29
CA LYS A 63 -21.29 3.77 1.54
C LYS A 63 -21.85 2.34 1.51
N LYS A 64 -22.41 1.88 0.39
CA LYS A 64 -23.02 0.54 0.31
C LYS A 64 -21.96 -0.54 0.39
N LEU A 65 -20.83 -0.33 -0.28
CA LEU A 65 -19.70 -1.25 -0.25
C LEU A 65 -19.12 -1.37 1.16
N LEU A 66 -18.94 -0.23 1.84
CA LEU A 66 -18.43 -0.21 3.21
C LEU A 66 -19.43 -0.80 4.20
N GLU A 67 -20.72 -0.45 4.11
CA GLU A 67 -21.80 -1.01 4.93
C GLU A 67 -21.87 -2.52 4.78
N ALA A 68 -21.86 -3.07 3.56
CA ALA A 68 -21.86 -4.50 3.34
C ALA A 68 -20.65 -5.22 3.98
N TYR A 69 -19.48 -4.58 4.00
CA TYR A 69 -18.29 -5.12 4.67
C TYR A 69 -18.39 -5.05 6.20
N PHE A 70 -18.73 -3.89 6.75
CA PHE A 70 -18.79 -3.69 8.20
C PHE A 70 -19.97 -4.46 8.81
N ASP A 71 -21.12 -4.55 8.16
CA ASP A 71 -22.26 -5.36 8.63
C ASP A 71 -21.96 -6.86 8.64
N ALA A 72 -21.11 -7.33 7.71
CA ALA A 72 -20.75 -8.76 7.66
C ALA A 72 -19.86 -9.20 8.83
N PHE A 73 -19.18 -8.26 9.50
CA PHE A 73 -18.15 -8.56 10.50
C PHE A 73 -18.27 -7.74 11.80
N GLU A 74 -19.27 -6.87 11.91
CA GLU A 74 -19.63 -6.05 13.06
C GLU A 74 -18.42 -5.33 13.71
N GLU A 75 -18.25 -5.45 15.03
CA GLU A 75 -17.18 -4.83 15.81
C GLU A 75 -15.80 -5.46 15.57
N ASP A 76 -15.72 -6.58 14.84
CA ASP A 76 -14.49 -7.33 14.59
C ASP A 76 -13.91 -7.04 13.19
N ALA A 77 -14.02 -5.80 12.73
CA ALA A 77 -13.64 -5.38 11.38
C ALA A 77 -12.71 -4.15 11.36
N LEU A 78 -11.60 -4.26 10.63
CA LEU A 78 -10.69 -3.15 10.34
C LEU A 78 -10.56 -2.96 8.82
N LEU A 79 -10.78 -1.75 8.33
CA LEU A 79 -10.51 -1.37 6.94
C LEU A 79 -9.07 -0.87 6.81
N ILE A 80 -8.39 -1.30 5.76
CA ILE A 80 -7.06 -0.83 5.37
C ILE A 80 -7.19 -0.20 3.99
N VAL A 81 -6.81 1.06 3.90
CA VAL A 81 -6.76 1.80 2.64
C VAL A 81 -5.31 1.92 2.23
N GLN A 82 -4.94 1.20 1.17
CA GLN A 82 -3.64 1.35 0.51
C GLN A 82 -3.78 2.29 -0.69
N ILE A 83 -2.86 3.24 -0.76
CA ILE A 83 -2.75 4.17 -1.88
C ILE A 83 -1.29 4.56 -2.07
N ASP A 84 -0.88 4.68 -3.31
CA ASP A 84 0.41 5.23 -3.71
C ASP A 84 0.30 6.75 -3.81
N THR A 85 1.44 7.44 -3.87
CA THR A 85 1.47 8.91 -3.92
C THR A 85 2.25 9.46 -5.11
N ALA A 86 2.71 8.58 -6.02
CA ALA A 86 3.36 8.97 -7.27
C ALA A 86 2.46 9.88 -8.12
N GLU A 87 1.17 9.58 -8.16
CA GLU A 87 0.16 10.30 -8.96
C GLU A 87 -0.58 11.37 -8.14
N ARG A 88 -0.07 11.73 -6.95
CA ARG A 88 -0.73 12.67 -6.02
C ARG A 88 -1.05 14.05 -6.57
N GLY A 89 -0.36 14.48 -7.62
CA GLY A 89 -0.57 15.77 -8.28
C GLY A 89 -1.64 15.75 -9.36
N GLU A 90 -2.17 14.58 -9.72
CA GLU A 90 -3.21 14.44 -10.73
C GLU A 90 -4.54 15.04 -10.26
N VAL A 91 -5.34 15.48 -11.23
CA VAL A 91 -6.66 16.07 -11.00
C VAL A 91 -7.53 15.05 -10.28
N GLY A 92 -8.08 15.43 -9.13
CA GLY A 92 -8.88 14.55 -8.28
C GLY A 92 -8.08 13.98 -7.11
N TYR A 93 -6.75 13.84 -7.21
CA TYR A 93 -5.89 13.55 -6.06
C TYR A 93 -5.47 14.86 -5.38
N ASP A 94 -5.00 15.85 -6.14
CA ASP A 94 -4.82 17.26 -5.74
C ASP A 94 -3.90 17.54 -4.53
N ILE A 95 -2.93 16.67 -4.27
CA ILE A 95 -1.92 16.86 -3.19
C ILE A 95 -0.59 17.30 -3.80
N THR A 96 -0.42 18.62 -3.90
CA THR A 96 0.76 19.22 -4.57
C THR A 96 1.97 19.43 -3.66
N LYS A 97 1.82 19.27 -2.34
CA LYS A 97 2.88 19.47 -1.33
C LYS A 97 2.90 18.31 -0.33
N PRO A 98 4.04 18.00 0.32
CA PRO A 98 5.35 18.65 0.25
C PRO A 98 6.06 18.48 -1.10
N PHE A 99 7.05 19.34 -1.41
CA PHE A 99 7.87 19.21 -2.63
C PHE A 99 9.14 18.41 -2.34
N ARG A 100 9.63 17.68 -3.36
CA ARG A 100 10.97 17.09 -3.33
C ARG A 100 11.99 18.15 -3.73
N THR A 101 12.97 18.38 -2.87
CA THR A 101 14.06 19.34 -3.05
C THR A 101 15.40 18.66 -2.75
N LYS A 102 16.52 19.34 -3.06
CA LYS A 102 17.86 18.79 -2.81
C LYS A 102 18.14 18.53 -1.32
N ASP A 103 17.57 19.35 -0.44
CA ASP A 103 17.80 19.30 1.01
C ASP A 103 16.62 18.67 1.76
N THR A 104 15.85 17.81 1.08
CA THR A 104 14.67 17.16 1.67
C THR A 104 15.08 16.22 2.80
N ASP A 105 14.49 16.45 3.98
CA ASP A 105 14.40 15.41 5.00
C ASP A 105 13.32 14.41 4.57
N TRP A 106 13.75 13.22 4.16
CA TRP A 106 12.87 12.20 3.61
C TRP A 106 11.87 11.64 4.62
N LYS A 107 12.16 11.69 5.92
CA LYS A 107 11.22 11.26 6.96
C LYS A 107 10.13 12.29 7.16
N GLU A 108 10.51 13.56 7.25
CA GLU A 108 9.55 14.68 7.35
C GLU A 108 8.69 14.78 6.08
N TYR A 109 9.30 14.61 4.91
CA TYR A 109 8.59 14.51 3.63
C TYR A 109 7.52 13.41 3.65
N SER A 110 7.90 12.21 4.10
CA SER A 110 6.98 11.08 4.20
C SER A 110 5.84 11.35 5.17
N TYR A 111 6.15 11.96 6.32
CA TYR A 111 5.16 12.31 7.34
C TYR A 111 4.13 13.33 6.81
N GLU A 112 4.60 14.45 6.28
CA GLU A 112 3.73 15.53 5.79
C GLU A 112 2.90 15.09 4.58
N LEU A 113 3.47 14.27 3.70
CA LEU A 113 2.73 13.71 2.57
C LEU A 113 1.65 12.73 3.06
N ARG A 114 2.01 11.77 3.92
CA ARG A 114 1.06 10.82 4.49
C ARG A 114 -0.10 11.53 5.19
N LYS A 115 0.20 12.54 6.01
CA LYS A 115 -0.81 13.32 6.73
C LYS A 115 -1.86 13.94 5.79
N LYS A 116 -1.43 14.54 4.68
CA LYS A 116 -2.35 15.15 3.70
C LYS A 116 -3.17 14.13 2.93
N VAL A 117 -2.58 13.00 2.60
CA VAL A 117 -3.30 11.89 1.95
C VAL A 117 -4.38 11.37 2.88
N ILE A 118 -4.06 11.15 4.15
CA ILE A 118 -5.03 10.73 5.16
C ILE A 118 -6.14 11.75 5.34
N GLU A 119 -5.81 13.05 5.45
CA GLU A 119 -6.81 14.12 5.55
C GLU A 119 -7.78 14.12 4.36
N LYS A 120 -7.30 13.79 3.16
CA LYS A 120 -8.16 13.66 1.98
C LYS A 120 -9.06 12.44 2.08
N ILE A 121 -8.47 11.26 2.33
CA ILE A 121 -9.22 9.99 2.36
C ILE A 121 -10.23 9.98 3.50
N SER A 122 -9.87 10.49 4.67
CA SER A 122 -10.76 10.53 5.84
C SER A 122 -12.01 11.38 5.59
N ARG A 123 -11.93 12.41 4.73
CA ARG A 123 -13.09 13.21 4.32
C ARG A 123 -14.03 12.49 3.36
N ILE A 124 -13.52 11.48 2.66
CA ILE A 124 -14.28 10.67 1.71
C ILE A 124 -14.99 9.52 2.44
N ILE A 125 -14.33 8.93 3.44
CA ILE A 125 -14.89 7.83 4.23
C ILE A 125 -16.03 8.33 5.13
N PRO A 126 -17.20 7.67 5.13
CA PRO A 126 -18.30 7.96 6.05
C PRO A 126 -17.85 7.98 7.52
N GLU A 127 -18.33 8.97 8.28
CA GLU A 127 -17.88 9.25 9.65
C GLU A 127 -17.97 8.02 10.56
N GLU A 128 -19.04 7.22 10.42
CA GLU A 128 -19.26 6.00 11.20
C GLU A 128 -18.15 4.95 11.07
N TYR A 129 -17.38 4.97 9.97
CA TYR A 129 -16.32 3.99 9.72
C TYR A 129 -14.92 4.51 10.04
N GLN A 130 -14.71 5.82 10.16
CA GLN A 130 -13.38 6.44 10.20
C GLN A 130 -12.47 5.91 11.32
N LEU A 131 -13.04 5.56 12.48
CA LEU A 131 -12.28 5.00 13.60
C LEU A 131 -11.70 3.61 13.30
N ASN A 132 -12.37 2.85 12.43
CA ASN A 132 -12.01 1.49 12.04
C ASN A 132 -11.21 1.45 10.72
N VAL A 133 -10.46 2.52 10.42
CA VAL A 133 -9.61 2.61 9.22
C VAL A 133 -8.16 2.79 9.59
N ALA A 134 -7.27 1.98 9.00
CA ALA A 134 -5.83 2.17 8.97
C ALA A 134 -5.36 2.57 7.55
N TYR A 135 -4.34 3.43 7.47
CA TYR A 135 -3.90 4.03 6.22
C TYR A 135 -2.50 3.56 5.83
N ALA A 136 -2.47 2.73 4.80
CA ALA A 136 -1.28 2.22 4.13
C ALA A 136 -0.84 3.14 2.98
N VAL A 137 -0.49 4.38 3.30
CA VAL A 137 -0.01 5.37 2.32
C VAL A 137 1.44 5.09 1.95
N ALA A 138 1.68 4.65 0.71
CA ALA A 138 3.02 4.44 0.20
C ALA A 138 3.57 5.71 -0.44
N VAL A 139 4.73 6.16 0.05
CA VAL A 139 5.41 7.33 -0.52
C VAL A 139 6.04 6.94 -1.87
N GLU A 140 5.66 7.68 -2.91
CA GLU A 140 5.79 7.33 -4.32
C GLU A 140 4.99 6.06 -4.67
N GLU A 141 5.55 4.85 -4.50
CA GLU A 141 4.86 3.58 -4.79
C GLU A 141 5.15 2.55 -3.69
N THR A 142 4.28 1.56 -3.53
CA THR A 142 4.45 0.46 -2.57
C THR A 142 5.76 -0.32 -2.76
N ASP A 143 6.33 -0.34 -3.98
CA ASP A 143 7.67 -0.85 -4.27
C ASP A 143 8.77 -0.27 -3.34
N ALA A 144 8.62 0.97 -2.87
CA ALA A 144 9.56 1.60 -1.95
C ALA A 144 9.71 0.83 -0.63
N TRP A 145 8.65 0.16 -0.18
CA TRP A 145 8.63 -0.62 1.07
C TRP A 145 9.49 -1.88 0.97
N LEU A 146 9.72 -2.37 -0.25
CA LEU A 146 10.45 -3.61 -0.54
C LEU A 146 11.93 -3.39 -0.82
N ILE A 147 12.34 -2.17 -1.18
CA ILE A 147 13.74 -1.82 -1.46
C ILE A 147 14.71 -2.26 -0.35
N PRO A 148 14.41 -2.11 0.96
CA PRO A 148 15.35 -2.46 2.02
C PRO A 148 15.75 -3.95 2.02
N LEU A 149 14.96 -4.83 1.42
CA LEU A 149 15.30 -6.25 1.23
C LEU A 149 16.50 -6.46 0.30
N PHE A 150 16.77 -5.49 -0.57
CA PHE A 150 17.75 -5.59 -1.65
C PHE A 150 18.83 -4.50 -1.59
N ASP A 151 18.64 -3.47 -0.76
CA ASP A 151 19.59 -2.39 -0.55
C ASP A 151 19.79 -2.13 0.95
N GLY A 152 20.79 -2.80 1.53
CA GLY A 152 21.18 -2.62 2.93
C GLY A 152 21.87 -1.28 3.23
N HIS A 153 22.17 -0.47 2.22
CA HIS A 153 22.79 0.85 2.39
C HIS A 153 21.79 2.00 2.36
N CYS A 154 20.57 1.76 1.85
CA CYS A 154 19.51 2.75 1.82
C CYS A 154 19.09 3.16 3.23
N LYS A 155 19.18 4.45 3.58
CA LYS A 155 18.75 4.97 4.89
C LYS A 155 17.25 5.29 4.95
N GLU A 156 16.71 5.81 3.86
CA GLU A 156 15.29 6.11 3.69
C GLU A 156 14.93 5.98 2.21
N THR A 157 13.98 5.10 1.91
CA THR A 157 13.59 4.78 0.53
C THR A 157 12.75 5.86 -0.14
N ALA A 158 12.12 6.76 0.62
CA ALA A 158 11.41 7.91 0.08
C ALA A 158 12.32 8.87 -0.71
N GLN A 159 13.64 8.66 -0.75
CA GLN A 159 14.59 9.37 -1.62
C GLN A 159 14.48 9.00 -3.12
N TYR A 160 13.96 7.81 -3.44
CA TYR A 160 13.85 7.34 -4.82
C TYR A 160 12.58 7.89 -5.44
N ALA A 161 12.68 8.65 -6.54
CA ALA A 161 11.50 9.17 -7.24
C ALA A 161 10.68 8.05 -7.92
N ASN A 162 11.40 7.04 -8.42
CA ASN A 162 10.84 5.90 -9.15
C ASN A 162 11.23 4.61 -8.41
N PRO A 163 10.62 4.30 -7.25
CA PRO A 163 11.01 3.16 -6.44
C PRO A 163 10.85 1.82 -7.18
N LYS A 164 9.86 1.66 -8.07
CA LYS A 164 9.69 0.45 -8.88
C LYS A 164 10.84 0.18 -9.85
N GLU A 165 11.33 1.23 -10.52
CA GLU A 165 12.52 1.12 -11.38
C GLU A 165 13.75 0.78 -10.54
N GLN A 166 13.91 1.45 -9.40
CA GLN A 166 14.99 1.19 -8.46
C GLN A 166 14.98 -0.26 -7.96
N LEU A 167 13.81 -0.79 -7.59
CA LEU A 167 13.63 -2.16 -7.14
C LEU A 167 13.99 -3.16 -8.24
N ARG A 168 13.51 -2.94 -9.47
CA ARG A 168 13.89 -3.74 -10.66
C ARG A 168 15.39 -3.75 -10.89
N ARG A 169 16.05 -2.59 -10.74
CA ARG A 169 17.50 -2.45 -10.90
C ARG A 169 18.26 -3.24 -9.85
N LEU A 170 17.84 -3.17 -8.58
CA LEU A 170 18.46 -3.90 -7.48
C LEU A 170 18.34 -5.41 -7.68
N ILE A 171 17.14 -5.90 -7.97
CA ILE A 171 16.90 -7.33 -8.26
C ILE A 171 17.65 -7.78 -9.51
N GLY A 172 17.73 -6.92 -10.53
CA GLY A 172 18.46 -7.18 -11.77
C GLY A 172 19.96 -7.43 -11.58
N ARG A 173 20.56 -6.88 -10.51
CA ARG A 173 21.99 -7.01 -10.15
C ARG A 173 22.29 -8.21 -9.25
N MET A 174 21.26 -8.90 -8.76
CA MET A 174 21.45 -10.08 -7.91
C MET A 174 22.04 -11.25 -8.71
N ASP A 175 22.66 -12.18 -8.00
CA ASP A 175 23.03 -13.49 -8.56
C ASP A 175 21.82 -14.16 -9.23
N GLY A 176 22.05 -14.76 -10.40
CA GLY A 176 20.99 -15.33 -11.24
C GLY A 176 20.09 -16.31 -10.49
N LYS A 177 20.64 -17.15 -9.60
CA LYS A 177 19.86 -18.13 -8.83
C LYS A 177 18.90 -17.46 -7.85
N LYS A 178 19.32 -16.38 -7.21
CA LYS A 178 18.48 -15.61 -6.27
C LYS A 178 17.47 -14.73 -6.99
N LYS A 179 17.87 -14.15 -8.12
CA LYS A 179 17.02 -13.28 -8.96
C LYS A 179 15.72 -13.96 -9.39
N HIS A 180 15.78 -15.25 -9.77
CA HIS A 180 14.60 -16.00 -10.22
C HIS A 180 13.50 -16.14 -9.15
N LEU A 181 13.82 -15.97 -7.86
CA LEU A 181 12.83 -16.01 -6.78
C LEU A 181 11.92 -14.76 -6.76
N PHE A 182 12.37 -13.66 -7.35
CA PHE A 182 11.69 -12.37 -7.27
C PHE A 182 11.16 -11.89 -8.63
N ILE A 183 11.25 -12.73 -9.65
CA ILE A 183 10.73 -12.47 -11.00
C ILE A 183 9.73 -13.55 -11.37
N ASN A 184 8.51 -13.15 -11.67
CA ASN A 184 7.53 -14.03 -12.27
C ASN A 184 7.90 -14.26 -13.75
N ALA A 185 8.47 -15.42 -14.04
CA ALA A 185 8.95 -15.76 -15.38
C ALA A 185 7.84 -15.72 -16.46
N ALA A 186 6.61 -16.13 -16.12
CA ALA A 186 5.49 -16.13 -17.03
C ALA A 186 5.04 -14.70 -17.39
N LYS A 187 4.99 -13.80 -16.40
CA LYS A 187 4.54 -12.41 -16.58
C LYS A 187 5.68 -11.44 -16.90
N LYS A 188 6.94 -11.89 -16.88
CA LYS A 188 8.16 -11.06 -17.02
C LYS A 188 8.14 -9.82 -16.12
N ASN A 189 7.62 -9.95 -14.90
CA ASN A 189 7.47 -8.85 -13.95
C ASN A 189 7.92 -9.27 -12.54
N LEU A 190 7.97 -8.33 -11.60
CA LEU A 190 8.31 -8.60 -10.20
C LEU A 190 7.30 -9.54 -9.53
N ASP A 191 7.78 -10.43 -8.67
CA ASP A 191 6.96 -11.33 -7.86
C ASP A 191 6.77 -10.78 -6.44
N TYR A 192 5.70 -10.00 -6.28
CA TYR A 192 5.33 -9.38 -5.00
C TYR A 192 4.89 -10.41 -3.94
N GLY A 193 4.43 -11.59 -4.34
CA GLY A 193 4.10 -12.67 -3.39
C GLY A 193 5.36 -13.22 -2.73
N SER A 194 6.41 -13.45 -3.53
CA SER A 194 7.71 -13.89 -3.02
C SER A 194 8.43 -12.79 -2.23
N MET A 195 8.40 -11.54 -2.70
CA MET A 195 8.94 -10.40 -1.95
C MET A 195 8.19 -10.17 -0.64
N GLY A 196 6.85 -10.29 -0.63
CA GLY A 196 6.05 -10.19 0.59
C GLY A 196 6.41 -11.26 1.63
N LYS A 197 6.71 -12.50 1.19
CA LYS A 197 7.20 -13.55 2.11
C LYS A 197 8.53 -13.20 2.77
N GLU A 198 9.45 -12.56 2.04
CA GLU A 198 10.71 -12.09 2.60
C GLU A 198 10.51 -10.85 3.47
N MET A 199 9.69 -9.88 3.03
CA MET A 199 9.31 -8.72 3.84
C MET A 199 8.71 -9.12 5.18
N LYS A 200 7.87 -10.15 5.23
CA LYS A 200 7.31 -10.64 6.49
C LYS A 200 8.40 -11.00 7.51
N LYS A 201 9.51 -11.63 7.06
CA LYS A 201 10.65 -12.02 7.92
C LYS A 201 11.49 -10.81 8.31
N GLU A 202 11.67 -9.89 7.38
CA GLU A 202 12.55 -8.73 7.49
C GLU A 202 11.77 -7.41 7.72
N LEU A 203 10.54 -7.48 8.27
CA LEU A 203 9.67 -6.30 8.38
C LEU A 203 10.33 -5.19 9.20
N ARG A 204 11.09 -5.57 10.24
CA ARG A 204 11.87 -4.61 11.06
C ARG A 204 12.89 -3.83 10.23
N LEU A 205 13.56 -4.48 9.28
CA LEU A 205 14.48 -3.83 8.36
C LEU A 205 13.73 -2.88 7.43
N CYS A 206 12.62 -3.34 6.82
CA CYS A 206 11.80 -2.51 5.96
C CYS A 206 11.27 -1.26 6.67
N ARG A 207 10.74 -1.40 7.89
CA ARG A 207 10.27 -0.27 8.73
C ARG A 207 11.38 0.71 9.07
N LYS A 208 12.55 0.20 9.44
CA LYS A 208 13.69 1.04 9.82
C LYS A 208 14.13 1.99 8.69
N ASN A 209 13.98 1.53 7.45
CA ASN A 209 14.51 2.20 6.25
C ASN A 209 13.39 2.77 5.35
N ASN A 210 12.13 2.71 5.79
CA ASN A 210 10.99 3.34 5.14
C ASN A 210 10.02 3.90 6.18
N ALA A 211 10.02 5.23 6.34
CA ALA A 211 9.15 5.93 7.28
C ALA A 211 7.65 5.71 7.02
N SER A 212 7.22 5.69 5.76
CA SER A 212 5.79 5.52 5.41
C SER A 212 5.24 4.16 5.83
N LEU A 213 6.02 3.09 5.65
CA LEU A 213 5.72 1.76 6.14
C LEU A 213 5.73 1.71 7.67
N ASP A 214 6.70 2.36 8.32
CA ASP A 214 6.74 2.40 9.79
C ASP A 214 5.52 3.12 10.38
N PHE A 215 5.06 4.21 9.77
CA PHE A 215 3.83 4.88 10.19
C PHE A 215 2.61 3.97 10.07
N PHE A 216 2.47 3.27 8.94
CA PHE A 216 1.39 2.29 8.77
C PHE A 216 1.46 1.15 9.80
N CYS A 217 2.66 0.60 10.03
CA CYS A 217 2.85 -0.48 11.00
C CYS A 217 2.48 -0.05 12.42
N ARG A 218 2.86 1.16 12.84
CA ARG A 218 2.51 1.70 14.16
C ARG A 218 1.00 1.91 14.30
N GLU A 219 0.36 2.45 13.28
CA GLU A 219 -1.10 2.62 13.29
C GLU A 219 -1.83 1.28 13.39
N LEU A 220 -1.35 0.24 12.70
CA LEU A 220 -1.88 -1.11 12.85
C LEU A 220 -1.68 -1.63 14.28
N GLU A 221 -0.48 -1.47 14.84
CA GLU A 221 -0.17 -1.88 16.22
C GLU A 221 -1.10 -1.19 17.23
N GLU A 222 -1.42 0.09 17.03
CA GLU A 222 -2.35 0.86 17.87
C GLU A 222 -3.81 0.42 17.74
N LYS A 223 -4.24 -0.07 16.58
CA LYS A 223 -5.63 -0.49 16.34
C LYS A 223 -5.91 -1.96 16.67
N ILE A 224 -4.86 -2.78 16.72
CA ILE A 224 -4.95 -4.22 17.01
C ILE A 224 -4.69 -4.50 18.51
N GLY A 225 -3.87 -3.66 19.16
CA GLY A 225 -3.54 -3.77 20.58
C GLY A 225 -4.65 -3.27 21.49
#